data_AF-A0A927LQT6-F1
#
_entry.id   AF-A0A927LQT6-F1
#
_cell.length_a   1.000
_cell.length_b   1.000
_cell.length_c   1.000
_cell.angle_alpha   90.00
_cell.angle_beta   90.00
_cell.angle_gamma   90.00
#
_symmetry.space_group_name_H-M   'P 1'
#
loop_
_entity.id
_entity.type
_entity.pdbx_description
1 polymer ?
#
loop_
_entity_poly.entity_id
_entity_poly.type
_entity_poly.pdbx_seq_one_letter_code
_entity_poly.pdbx_strand_id
1 'polypeptide(L)'
;MKKPFDEKTLPLDVRKQYKENRKVPCNILAYLEEHYHDEQMENMQLALFFSYIEIECATTVYVDEVGEVLKKARARLERFSESPQVVSFLRELEKLERLEKRRRNRLDKLLTMDFDSLDLSEKKDVAYELSDSKNTECKALAAQYFLKLYQETKNLHYFCNYASTLYRSGQKREAMEAYERIVELFKTEAYPNKGWVMMTIHADRMDFFKEERLAFRKHWESAKTDPYLKQVTCEFPGYLGYLTSFAEVSLQYGFFDICDELVTLLKKNKLPIPPKVKAYYGG
;
A
#
# COMPACT_ATOMS: atom_id res chain seq x y z
N MET A 1 15.65 -2.70 12.52
CA MET A 1 16.28 -3.90 13.13
C MET A 1 17.64 -4.13 12.46
N LYS A 2 18.70 -4.46 13.22
CA LYS A 2 20.02 -4.76 12.63
C LYS A 2 19.95 -6.08 11.86
N LYS A 3 20.72 -6.21 10.77
CA LYS A 3 20.82 -7.47 10.01
C LYS A 3 21.36 -8.59 10.92
N PRO A 4 20.60 -9.66 11.17
CA PRO A 4 20.99 -10.68 12.12
C PRO A 4 21.67 -11.89 11.48
N PHE A 5 22.06 -11.84 10.20
CA PHE A 5 22.58 -12.99 9.44
C PHE A 5 23.90 -12.64 8.73
N ASP A 6 24.71 -13.66 8.41
CA ASP A 6 25.88 -13.52 7.54
C ASP A 6 25.50 -13.83 6.08
N GLU A 7 25.47 -12.79 5.25
CA GLU A 7 25.18 -12.91 3.81
C GLU A 7 26.03 -13.95 3.09
N LYS A 8 27.27 -14.21 3.52
CA LYS A 8 28.16 -15.18 2.85
C LYS A 8 27.73 -16.62 3.04
N THR A 9 26.99 -16.90 4.12
CA THR A 9 26.56 -18.23 4.54
C THR A 9 25.21 -18.65 3.96
N LEU A 10 24.51 -17.73 3.30
CA LEU A 10 23.24 -18.00 2.65
C LEU A 10 23.43 -18.87 1.38
N PRO A 11 22.41 -19.67 1.00
CA PRO A 11 22.38 -20.38 -0.28
C PRO A 11 22.69 -19.45 -1.47
N LEU A 12 23.37 -19.98 -2.50
CA LEU A 12 23.91 -19.16 -3.60
C LEU A 12 22.82 -18.45 -4.39
N ASP A 13 21.72 -19.14 -4.63
CA ASP A 13 20.47 -18.66 -5.21
C ASP A 13 19.86 -17.53 -4.36
N VAL A 14 19.74 -17.71 -3.04
CA VAL A 14 19.24 -16.67 -2.12
C VAL A 14 20.13 -15.43 -2.13
N ARG A 15 21.46 -15.59 -2.14
CA ARG A 15 22.41 -14.46 -2.22
C ARG A 15 22.25 -13.68 -3.52
N LYS A 16 22.03 -14.38 -4.64
CA LYS A 16 21.79 -13.76 -5.93
C LYS A 16 20.51 -12.93 -5.90
N GLN A 17 19.41 -13.52 -5.43
CA GLN A 17 18.12 -12.84 -5.30
C GLN A 17 18.20 -11.62 -4.38
N TYR A 18 18.89 -11.74 -3.24
CA TYR A 18 19.08 -10.63 -2.31
C TYR A 18 19.85 -9.47 -2.93
N LYS A 19 20.91 -9.74 -3.71
CA LYS A 19 21.69 -8.70 -4.39
C LYS A 19 20.90 -7.96 -5.46
N GLU A 20 20.12 -8.69 -6.25
CA GLU A 20 19.32 -8.15 -7.35
C GLU A 20 18.13 -7.33 -6.83
N ASN A 21 17.55 -7.72 -5.68
CA ASN A 21 16.31 -7.16 -5.17
C ASN A 21 16.45 -6.43 -3.82
N ARG A 22 17.66 -6.02 -3.40
CA ARG A 22 17.92 -5.44 -2.07
C ARG A 22 17.03 -4.26 -1.67
N LYS A 23 16.51 -3.51 -2.66
CA LYS A 23 15.62 -2.35 -2.44
C LYS A 23 14.12 -2.71 -2.44
N VAL A 24 13.78 -3.96 -2.75
CA VAL A 24 12.40 -4.45 -2.87
C VAL A 24 12.28 -5.76 -2.07
N PRO A 25 12.20 -5.68 -0.72
CA PRO A 25 12.13 -6.87 0.14
C PRO A 25 11.01 -7.85 -0.24
N CYS A 26 9.89 -7.37 -0.77
CA CYS A 26 8.77 -8.22 -1.20
C CYS A 26 9.12 -9.20 -2.32
N ASN A 27 10.01 -8.82 -3.25
CA ASN A 27 10.46 -9.74 -4.30
C ASN A 27 11.31 -10.87 -3.71
N ILE A 28 12.09 -10.56 -2.67
CA ILE A 28 12.90 -11.54 -1.96
C ILE A 28 11.98 -12.48 -1.16
N LEU A 29 10.98 -11.93 -0.48
CA LEU A 29 10.01 -12.72 0.28
C LEU A 29 9.25 -13.70 -0.62
N ALA A 30 8.70 -13.23 -1.75
CA ALA A 30 7.99 -14.09 -2.69
C ALA A 30 8.86 -15.25 -3.21
N TYR A 31 10.13 -14.97 -3.51
CA TYR A 31 11.08 -16.01 -3.88
C TYR A 31 11.30 -17.03 -2.76
N LEU A 32 11.47 -16.55 -1.52
CA LEU A 32 11.67 -17.42 -0.36
C LEU A 32 10.45 -18.31 -0.09
N GLU A 33 9.24 -17.76 -0.14
CA GLU A 33 7.98 -18.50 0.07
C GLU A 33 7.75 -19.58 -0.99
N GLU A 34 8.16 -19.34 -2.24
CA GLU A 34 8.04 -20.30 -3.34
C GLU A 34 9.05 -21.46 -3.22
N HIS A 35 10.25 -21.21 -2.70
CA HIS A 35 11.36 -22.16 -2.75
C HIS A 35 11.73 -22.78 -1.39
N TYR A 36 11.26 -22.20 -0.28
CA TYR A 36 11.65 -22.60 1.06
C TYR A 36 10.44 -22.71 1.99
N HIS A 37 10.22 -23.90 2.55
CA HIS A 37 9.15 -24.14 3.52
C HIS A 37 9.66 -24.02 4.96
N ASP A 38 8.88 -23.38 5.82
CA ASP A 38 9.21 -23.13 7.24
C ASP A 38 9.62 -24.39 8.00
N GLU A 39 8.87 -25.47 7.77
CA GLU A 39 9.07 -26.78 8.41
C GLU A 39 10.40 -27.43 8.03
N GLN A 40 10.97 -27.09 6.87
CA GLN A 40 12.16 -27.73 6.29
C GLN A 40 13.44 -26.89 6.46
N MET A 41 13.35 -25.71 7.10
CA MET A 41 14.50 -24.81 7.26
C MET A 41 15.46 -25.29 8.37
N GLU A 42 16.40 -26.17 8.02
CA GLU A 42 17.45 -26.65 8.94
C GLU A 42 18.63 -25.68 9.10
N ASN A 43 18.80 -24.75 8.16
CA ASN A 43 19.89 -23.77 8.19
C ASN A 43 19.50 -22.52 9.00
N MET A 44 20.19 -22.30 10.13
CA MET A 44 19.98 -21.16 11.02
C MET A 44 20.12 -19.80 10.31
N GLN A 45 21.09 -19.63 9.41
CA GLN A 45 21.33 -18.36 8.72
C GLN A 45 20.23 -18.05 7.72
N LEU A 46 19.73 -19.08 7.03
CA LEU A 46 18.56 -18.96 6.17
C LEU A 46 17.30 -18.63 6.99
N ALA A 47 17.09 -19.29 8.13
CA ALA A 47 15.96 -19.00 9.01
C ALA A 47 15.98 -17.56 9.56
N LEU A 48 17.16 -17.05 9.94
CA LEU A 48 17.36 -15.65 10.35
C LEU A 48 17.11 -14.68 9.21
N PHE A 49 17.61 -14.99 8.01
CA PHE A 49 17.40 -14.17 6.82
C PHE A 49 15.93 -14.09 6.43
N PHE A 50 15.26 -15.24 6.34
CA PHE A 50 13.84 -15.32 6.00
C PHE A 50 13.04 -14.50 7.01
N SER A 51 13.20 -14.77 8.31
CA SER A 51 12.49 -14.04 9.37
C SER A 51 12.75 -12.53 9.30
N TYR A 52 13.98 -12.11 9.00
CA TYR A 52 14.31 -10.70 8.84
C TYR A 52 13.57 -10.07 7.65
N ILE A 53 13.58 -10.72 6.48
CA ILE A 53 12.90 -10.23 5.27
C ILE A 53 11.39 -10.21 5.46
N GLU A 54 10.82 -11.24 6.08
CA GLU A 54 9.38 -11.33 6.36
C GLU A 54 8.94 -10.19 7.29
N ILE A 55 9.68 -9.92 8.37
CA ILE A 55 9.40 -8.81 9.29
C ILE A 55 9.63 -7.47 8.61
N GLU A 56 10.69 -7.32 7.80
CA GLU A 56 10.95 -6.09 7.04
C GLU A 56 9.78 -5.81 6.10
N CYS A 57 9.28 -6.81 5.36
CA CYS A 57 8.10 -6.68 4.53
C CYS A 57 6.87 -6.32 5.37
N ALA A 58 6.60 -7.03 6.46
CA ALA A 58 5.41 -6.79 7.29
C ALA A 58 5.39 -5.38 7.91
N THR A 59 6.57 -4.87 8.31
CA THR A 59 6.71 -3.55 8.95
C THR A 59 6.88 -2.40 7.96
N THR A 60 7.40 -2.63 6.76
CA THR A 60 7.52 -1.60 5.70
C THR A 60 6.29 -1.51 4.81
N VAL A 61 5.65 -2.64 4.51
CA VAL A 61 4.42 -2.71 3.71
C VAL A 61 3.18 -2.46 4.58
N TYR A 62 3.35 -2.35 5.90
CA TYR A 62 2.29 -2.19 6.90
C TYR A 62 1.20 -3.25 6.65
N VAL A 63 1.45 -4.47 7.13
CA VAL A 63 0.49 -5.59 7.02
C VAL A 63 -0.17 -5.77 8.39
N ASP A 64 -1.51 -5.94 8.47
CA ASP A 64 -2.18 -6.22 9.76
C ASP A 64 -1.73 -7.54 10.41
N GLU A 65 -1.08 -8.38 9.60
CA GLU A 65 -0.51 -9.66 9.99
C GLU A 65 0.87 -9.54 10.64
N VAL A 66 1.39 -8.34 10.94
CA VAL A 66 2.68 -8.20 11.66
C VAL A 66 2.70 -9.09 12.91
N GLY A 67 1.60 -9.18 13.67
CA GLY A 67 1.53 -10.10 14.80
C GLY A 67 1.70 -11.58 14.43
N GLU A 68 1.13 -12.05 13.33
CA GLU A 68 1.28 -13.43 12.87
C GLU A 68 2.67 -13.68 12.27
N VAL A 69 3.22 -12.72 11.53
CA VAL A 69 4.60 -12.75 11.03
C VAL A 69 5.59 -12.85 12.17
N LEU A 70 5.43 -12.05 13.23
CA LEU A 70 6.29 -12.10 14.41
C LEU A 70 6.20 -13.47 15.11
N LYS A 71 5.00 -14.05 15.24
CA LYS A 71 4.81 -15.41 15.80
C LYS A 71 5.47 -16.49 14.93
N LYS A 72 5.30 -16.44 13.61
CA LYS A 72 5.94 -17.38 12.66
C LYS A 72 7.46 -17.27 12.75
N ALA A 73 8.00 -16.06 12.71
CA ALA A 73 9.43 -15.80 12.88
C ALA A 73 9.96 -16.34 14.21
N ARG A 74 9.23 -16.16 15.31
CA ARG A 74 9.59 -16.73 16.62
C ARG A 74 9.65 -18.25 16.57
N ALA A 75 8.57 -18.90 16.14
CA ALA A 75 8.49 -20.36 16.05
C ALA A 75 9.61 -20.94 15.17
N ARG A 76 9.90 -20.29 14.04
CA ARG A 76 10.99 -20.65 13.12
C ARG A 76 12.38 -20.62 13.78
N LEU A 77 12.57 -19.73 14.75
CA LEU A 77 13.88 -19.44 15.35
C LEU A 77 14.08 -20.09 16.72
N GLU A 78 13.02 -20.49 17.43
CA GLU A 78 13.13 -21.16 18.73
C GLU A 78 13.93 -22.46 18.69
N ARG A 79 13.90 -23.19 17.57
CA ARG A 79 14.74 -24.38 17.32
C ARG A 79 16.25 -24.08 17.30
N PHE A 80 16.65 -22.82 17.17
CA PHE A 80 18.05 -22.38 17.16
C PHE A 80 18.37 -21.51 18.39
N SER A 81 17.59 -21.61 19.47
CA SER A 81 17.69 -20.76 20.66
C SER A 81 19.01 -20.89 21.44
N GLU A 82 19.83 -21.89 21.15
CA GLU A 82 21.18 -22.02 21.71
C GLU A 82 22.19 -21.04 21.07
N SER A 83 21.91 -20.54 19.86
CA SER A 83 22.80 -19.62 19.15
C SER A 83 22.72 -18.20 19.74
N PRO A 84 23.85 -17.59 20.16
CA PRO A 84 23.86 -16.21 20.67
C PRO A 84 23.29 -15.19 19.69
N GLN A 85 23.47 -15.42 18.38
CA GLN A 85 22.94 -14.58 17.31
C GLN A 85 21.40 -14.63 17.27
N VAL A 86 20.84 -15.85 17.39
CA VAL A 86 19.39 -16.07 17.42
C VAL A 86 18.80 -15.50 18.71
N VAL A 87 19.44 -15.72 19.86
CA VAL A 87 19.02 -15.13 21.15
C VAL A 87 18.96 -13.60 21.05
N SER A 88 19.98 -12.97 20.46
CA SER A 88 19.98 -11.52 20.24
C SER A 88 18.83 -11.07 19.34
N PHE A 89 18.51 -11.83 18.29
CA PHE A 89 17.41 -11.50 17.39
C PHE A 89 16.04 -11.70 18.04
N LEU A 90 15.84 -12.78 18.80
CA LEU A 90 14.61 -13.04 19.56
C LEU A 90 14.32 -11.93 20.59
N ARG A 91 15.36 -11.32 21.19
CA ARG A 91 15.19 -10.14 22.06
C ARG A 91 14.69 -8.90 21.32
N GLU A 92 15.16 -8.68 20.08
CA GLU A 92 14.64 -7.59 19.24
C GLU A 92 13.21 -7.89 18.76
N LEU A 93 12.93 -9.15 18.42
CA LEU A 93 11.60 -9.62 18.06
C LEU A 93 10.59 -9.37 19.20
N GLU A 94 10.96 -9.68 20.44
CA GLU A 94 10.12 -9.44 21.61
C GLU A 94 9.79 -7.94 21.80
N LYS A 95 10.72 -7.03 21.49
CA LYS A 95 10.43 -5.59 21.52
C LYS A 95 9.39 -5.22 20.47
N LEU A 96 9.48 -5.77 19.25
CA LEU A 96 8.51 -5.54 18.19
C LEU A 96 7.13 -6.10 18.54
N GLU A 97 7.06 -7.30 19.12
CA GLU A 97 5.81 -7.89 19.59
C GLU A 97 5.12 -7.03 20.66
N ARG A 98 5.89 -6.48 21.60
CA ARG A 98 5.35 -5.56 22.62
C ARG A 98 4.81 -4.28 21.99
N LEU A 99 5.48 -3.73 20.97
CA LEU A 99 5.01 -2.54 20.25
C LEU A 99 3.73 -2.84 19.47
N GLU A 100 3.69 -3.96 18.75
CA GLU A 100 2.50 -4.39 18.01
C GLU A 100 1.31 -4.63 18.96
N LYS A 101 1.54 -5.29 20.10
CA LYS A 101 0.50 -5.47 21.13
C LYS A 101 -0.02 -4.13 21.65
N ARG A 102 0.86 -3.15 21.90
CA ARG A 102 0.44 -1.79 22.30
C ARG A 102 -0.38 -1.11 21.22
N ARG A 103 0.03 -1.23 19.95
CA ARG A 103 -0.72 -0.68 18.80
C ARG A 103 -2.11 -1.30 18.72
N ARG A 104 -2.24 -2.63 18.78
CA ARG A 104 -3.54 -3.32 18.77
C ARG A 104 -4.43 -2.89 19.92
N ASN A 105 -3.91 -2.90 21.16
CA ASN A 105 -4.65 -2.43 22.32
C ASN A 105 -5.11 -0.97 22.20
N ARG A 106 -4.35 -0.13 21.49
CA ARG A 106 -4.75 1.26 21.22
C ARG A 106 -5.88 1.30 20.21
N LEU A 107 -5.78 0.57 19.11
CA LEU A 107 -6.84 0.47 18.10
C LEU A 107 -8.14 -0.09 18.69
N ASP A 108 -8.08 -1.15 19.50
CA ASP A 108 -9.25 -1.75 20.16
C ASP A 108 -9.99 -0.71 21.02
N LYS A 109 -9.26 0.14 21.74
CA LYS A 109 -9.87 1.23 22.51
C LYS A 109 -10.57 2.26 21.62
N LEU A 110 -9.95 2.61 20.50
CA LEU A 110 -10.52 3.56 19.54
C LEU A 110 -11.78 3.03 18.87
N LEU A 111 -11.84 1.71 18.59
CA LEU A 111 -13.01 1.06 18.01
C LEU A 111 -14.24 1.12 18.94
N THR A 112 -14.03 1.12 20.26
CA THR A 112 -15.11 1.17 21.26
C THR A 112 -15.39 2.57 21.80
N MET A 113 -14.65 3.57 21.33
CA MET A 113 -14.75 4.94 21.85
C MET A 113 -16.04 5.60 21.38
N ASP A 114 -16.72 6.34 22.28
CA ASP A 114 -17.85 7.17 21.91
C ASP A 114 -17.34 8.43 21.18
N PHE A 115 -17.28 8.33 19.86
CA PHE A 115 -16.77 9.39 18.99
C PHE A 115 -17.54 10.70 19.11
N ASP A 116 -18.84 10.65 19.41
CA ASP A 116 -19.68 11.85 19.46
C ASP A 116 -19.45 12.65 20.76
N SER A 117 -18.91 12.02 21.79
CA SER A 117 -18.51 12.66 23.06
C SER A 117 -17.19 13.43 23.00
N LEU A 118 -16.38 13.19 21.97
CA LEU A 118 -15.05 13.76 21.80
C LEU A 118 -15.10 15.21 21.30
N ASP A 119 -14.06 15.98 21.64
CA ASP A 119 -13.87 17.28 21.01
C ASP A 119 -13.39 17.17 19.55
N LEU A 120 -13.41 18.28 18.82
CA LEU A 120 -13.07 18.30 17.40
C LEU A 120 -11.59 17.92 17.12
N SER A 121 -10.67 18.18 18.04
CA SER A 121 -9.27 17.77 17.89
C SER A 121 -9.13 16.26 18.06
N GLU A 122 -9.71 15.73 19.13
CA GLU A 122 -9.72 14.30 19.44
C GLU A 122 -10.40 13.49 18.32
N LYS A 123 -11.55 13.94 17.81
CA LYS A 123 -12.24 13.32 16.68
C LYS A 123 -11.33 13.18 15.45
N LYS A 124 -10.53 14.20 15.15
CA LYS A 124 -9.58 14.15 14.03
C LYS A 124 -8.51 13.09 14.28
N ASP A 125 -7.88 13.13 15.45
CA ASP A 125 -6.81 12.19 15.80
C ASP A 125 -7.29 10.74 15.72
N VAL A 126 -8.50 10.46 16.24
CA VAL A 126 -9.12 9.13 16.15
C VAL A 126 -9.40 8.72 14.70
N ALA A 127 -9.98 9.61 13.88
CA ALA A 127 -10.29 9.30 12.49
C ALA A 127 -9.03 9.01 11.66
N TYR A 128 -7.98 9.82 11.81
CA TYR A 128 -6.72 9.60 11.10
C TYR A 128 -6.02 8.32 11.55
N GLU A 129 -5.93 8.08 12.86
CA GLU A 129 -5.26 6.88 13.37
C GLU A 129 -5.95 5.58 12.90
N LEU A 130 -7.29 5.55 12.92
CA LEU A 130 -8.04 4.42 12.40
C LEU A 130 -7.90 4.28 10.87
N SER A 131 -7.75 5.38 10.13
CA SER A 131 -7.58 5.37 8.67
C SER A 131 -6.20 4.88 8.21
N ASP A 132 -5.17 5.10 9.04
CA ASP A 132 -3.81 4.63 8.82
C ASP A 132 -3.65 3.14 9.20
N SER A 133 -4.58 2.61 9.98
CA SER A 133 -4.71 1.16 10.19
C SER A 133 -4.92 0.46 8.86
N LYS A 134 -4.35 -0.73 8.69
CA LYS A 134 -4.56 -1.52 7.47
C LYS A 134 -5.84 -2.35 7.56
N ASN A 135 -6.31 -2.60 8.79
CA ASN A 135 -7.51 -3.36 9.10
C ASN A 135 -8.72 -2.67 8.46
N THR A 136 -9.47 -3.43 7.66
CA THR A 136 -10.59 -2.92 6.88
C THR A 136 -11.75 -2.44 7.75
N GLU A 137 -11.96 -3.02 8.92
CA GLU A 137 -12.98 -2.57 9.90
C GLU A 137 -12.58 -1.22 10.52
N CYS A 138 -11.31 -1.06 10.90
CA CYS A 138 -10.78 0.23 11.37
C CYS A 138 -10.97 1.31 10.30
N LYS A 139 -10.64 1.01 9.04
CA LYS A 139 -10.85 1.94 7.93
C LYS A 139 -12.33 2.22 7.68
N ALA A 140 -13.19 1.21 7.72
CA ALA A 140 -14.62 1.40 7.54
C ALA A 140 -15.19 2.34 8.61
N LEU A 141 -14.79 2.16 9.87
CA LEU A 141 -15.15 3.07 10.96
C LEU A 141 -14.56 4.48 10.76
N ALA A 142 -13.29 4.57 10.39
CA ALA A 142 -12.63 5.85 10.08
C ALA A 142 -13.34 6.61 8.96
N ALA A 143 -13.82 5.91 7.92
CA ALA A 143 -14.61 6.53 6.86
C ALA A 143 -15.89 7.15 7.42
N GLN A 144 -16.64 6.44 8.27
CA GLN A 144 -17.82 6.98 8.94
C GLN A 144 -17.48 8.23 9.78
N TYR A 145 -16.37 8.21 10.50
CA TYR A 145 -15.89 9.34 11.30
C TYR A 145 -15.48 10.54 10.44
N PHE A 146 -14.82 10.33 9.31
CA PHE A 146 -14.55 11.40 8.35
C PHE A 146 -15.84 12.00 7.77
N LEU A 147 -16.86 11.19 7.51
CA LEU A 147 -18.15 11.70 7.06
C LEU A 147 -18.81 12.56 8.15
N LYS A 148 -18.79 12.12 9.42
CA LYS A 148 -19.27 12.93 10.56
C LYS A 148 -18.51 14.25 10.68
N LEU A 149 -17.17 14.21 10.60
CA LEU A 149 -16.32 15.41 10.61
C LEU A 149 -16.67 16.36 9.46
N TYR A 150 -16.92 15.85 8.25
CA TYR A 150 -17.39 16.66 7.13
C TYR A 150 -18.78 17.25 7.41
N GLN A 151 -19.70 16.49 7.99
CA GLN A 151 -21.04 16.98 8.30
C GLN A 151 -21.01 18.12 9.33
N GLU A 152 -20.15 18.02 10.35
CA GLU A 152 -19.96 19.01 11.41
C GLU A 152 -19.25 20.27 10.90
N THR A 153 -18.16 20.11 10.13
CA THR A 153 -17.27 21.23 9.77
C THR A 153 -17.49 21.78 8.36
N LYS A 154 -18.17 21.05 7.49
CA LYS A 154 -18.25 21.27 6.03
C LYS A 154 -16.88 21.39 5.35
N ASN A 155 -15.81 20.88 5.97
CA ASN A 155 -14.48 20.89 5.37
C ASN A 155 -14.32 19.74 4.37
N LEU A 156 -14.19 20.09 3.09
CA LEU A 156 -14.07 19.14 1.97
C LEU A 156 -12.89 18.16 2.13
N HIS A 157 -11.85 18.51 2.89
CA HIS A 157 -10.75 17.61 3.18
C HIS A 157 -11.22 16.31 3.83
N TYR A 158 -12.17 16.39 4.77
CA TYR A 158 -12.71 15.19 5.42
C TYR A 158 -13.59 14.37 4.48
N PHE A 159 -14.31 15.01 3.54
CA PHE A 159 -15.09 14.27 2.55
C PHE A 159 -14.18 13.53 1.54
N CYS A 160 -13.06 14.14 1.15
CA CYS A 160 -12.02 13.47 0.36
C CYS A 160 -11.44 12.26 1.12
N ASN A 161 -11.13 12.42 2.41
CA ASN A 161 -10.63 11.32 3.23
C ASN A 161 -11.67 10.22 3.43
N TYR A 162 -12.95 10.57 3.59
CA TYR A 162 -14.06 9.61 3.64
C TYR A 162 -14.08 8.72 2.39
N ALA A 163 -14.10 9.31 1.19
CA ALA A 163 -14.15 8.55 -0.06
C ALA A 163 -12.93 7.64 -0.26
N SER A 164 -11.72 8.17 0.00
CA SER A 164 -10.48 7.40 -0.06
C SER A 164 -10.44 6.25 0.95
N THR A 165 -10.92 6.51 2.16
CA THR A 165 -10.94 5.49 3.23
C THR A 165 -11.99 4.43 2.97
N LEU A 166 -13.16 4.78 2.42
CA LEU A 166 -14.14 3.81 1.91
C LEU A 166 -13.49 2.85 0.92
N TYR A 167 -12.79 3.39 -0.09
CA TYR A 167 -12.13 2.56 -1.10
C TYR A 167 -11.16 1.57 -0.47
N ARG A 168 -10.30 2.07 0.42
CA ARG A 168 -9.30 1.28 1.14
C ARG A 168 -9.89 0.29 2.15
N SER A 169 -11.13 0.48 2.59
CA SER A 169 -11.87 -0.45 3.45
C SER A 169 -12.54 -1.59 2.67
N GLY A 170 -12.55 -1.52 1.33
CA GLY A 170 -13.22 -2.48 0.45
C GLY A 170 -14.62 -2.07 0.00
N GLN A 171 -15.17 -0.98 0.56
CA GLN A 171 -16.45 -0.38 0.15
C GLN A 171 -16.31 0.42 -1.15
N LYS A 172 -15.80 -0.24 -2.21
CA LYS A 172 -15.37 0.41 -3.45
C LYS A 172 -16.51 1.10 -4.20
N ARG A 173 -17.71 0.53 -4.20
CA ARG A 173 -18.88 1.11 -4.90
C ARG A 173 -19.30 2.44 -4.28
N GLU A 174 -19.45 2.49 -2.97
CA GLU A 174 -19.76 3.72 -2.22
C GLU A 174 -18.66 4.77 -2.39
N ALA A 175 -17.40 4.34 -2.45
CA ALA A 175 -16.28 5.24 -2.76
C ALA A 175 -16.43 5.86 -4.15
N MET A 176 -16.90 5.11 -5.17
CA MET A 176 -17.13 5.67 -6.51
C MET A 176 -18.22 6.76 -6.50
N GLU A 177 -19.32 6.54 -5.77
CA GLU A 177 -20.39 7.53 -5.60
C GLU A 177 -19.88 8.79 -4.89
N ALA A 178 -19.09 8.61 -3.82
CA ALA A 178 -18.46 9.72 -3.12
C ALA A 178 -17.46 10.49 -4.01
N TYR A 179 -16.71 9.79 -4.87
CA TYR A 179 -15.82 10.41 -5.84
C TYR A 179 -16.56 11.21 -6.91
N GLU A 180 -17.71 10.75 -7.40
CA GLU A 180 -18.57 11.55 -8.28
C GLU A 180 -18.99 12.85 -7.60
N ARG A 181 -19.38 12.78 -6.33
CA ARG A 181 -19.74 13.97 -5.56
C ARG A 181 -18.55 14.93 -5.38
N ILE A 182 -17.35 14.43 -5.10
CA ILE A 182 -16.14 15.25 -4.97
C ILE A 182 -15.83 15.99 -6.28
N VAL A 183 -15.95 15.32 -7.43
CA VAL A 183 -15.72 15.93 -8.75
C VAL A 183 -16.69 17.10 -8.99
N GLU A 184 -17.96 16.95 -8.60
CA GLU A 184 -18.92 18.05 -8.69
C GLU A 184 -18.57 19.21 -7.75
N LEU A 185 -18.22 18.92 -6.50
CA LEU A 185 -17.81 19.95 -5.53
C LEU A 185 -16.57 20.71 -5.99
N PHE A 186 -15.62 20.04 -6.65
CA PHE A 186 -14.43 20.70 -7.19
C PHE A 186 -14.72 21.72 -8.30
N LYS A 187 -15.91 21.69 -8.94
CA LYS A 187 -16.27 22.73 -9.92
C LYS A 187 -16.59 24.07 -9.27
N THR A 188 -17.10 24.04 -8.04
CA THR A 188 -17.63 25.24 -7.36
C THR A 188 -16.80 25.65 -6.15
N GLU A 189 -16.19 24.70 -5.44
CA GLU A 189 -15.49 24.96 -4.19
C GLU A 189 -13.99 25.19 -4.42
N ALA A 190 -13.41 26.13 -3.68
CA ALA A 190 -11.96 26.29 -3.62
C ALA A 190 -11.36 25.17 -2.74
N TYR A 191 -10.42 24.42 -3.29
CA TYR A 191 -9.72 23.36 -2.56
C TYR A 191 -8.26 23.32 -2.98
N PRO A 192 -7.30 23.53 -2.05
CA PRO A 192 -5.89 23.35 -2.38
C PRO A 192 -5.66 21.86 -2.65
N ASN A 193 -4.90 21.53 -3.69
CA ASN A 193 -4.54 20.15 -4.07
C ASN A 193 -5.62 19.31 -4.80
N LYS A 194 -6.54 19.94 -5.55
CA LYS A 194 -7.47 19.21 -6.43
C LYS A 194 -6.77 18.18 -7.32
N GLY A 195 -5.63 18.55 -7.90
CA GLY A 195 -4.85 17.65 -8.76
C GLY A 195 -4.43 16.35 -8.05
N TRP A 196 -3.95 16.43 -6.80
CA TRP A 196 -3.56 15.25 -6.01
C TRP A 196 -4.76 14.36 -5.67
N VAL A 197 -5.89 14.96 -5.31
CA VAL A 197 -7.11 14.21 -5.04
C VAL A 197 -7.62 13.53 -6.32
N MET A 198 -7.67 14.26 -7.43
CA MET A 198 -8.07 13.70 -8.72
C MET A 198 -7.17 12.56 -9.17
N MET A 199 -5.86 12.67 -8.96
CA MET A 199 -4.93 11.58 -9.23
C MET A 199 -5.28 10.32 -8.44
N THR A 200 -5.58 10.46 -7.15
CA THR A 200 -6.02 9.33 -6.30
C THR A 200 -7.33 8.73 -6.82
N ILE A 201 -8.33 9.58 -7.12
CA ILE A 201 -9.62 9.14 -7.67
C ILE A 201 -9.43 8.34 -8.95
N HIS A 202 -8.57 8.81 -9.86
CA HIS A 202 -8.34 8.12 -11.12
C HIS A 202 -7.58 6.81 -10.94
N ALA A 203 -6.65 6.72 -9.98
CA ALA A 203 -5.97 5.48 -9.65
C ALA A 203 -6.93 4.44 -9.05
N ASP A 204 -7.80 4.84 -8.14
CA ASP A 204 -8.78 3.93 -7.53
C ASP A 204 -9.84 3.46 -8.55
N ARG A 205 -10.33 4.36 -9.41
CA ARG A 205 -11.22 3.98 -10.52
C ARG A 205 -10.56 3.02 -11.51
N MET A 206 -9.26 3.16 -11.76
CA MET A 206 -8.51 2.22 -12.59
C MET A 206 -8.54 0.81 -11.99
N ASP A 207 -8.22 0.69 -10.70
CA ASP A 207 -8.27 -0.59 -10.00
C ASP A 207 -9.69 -1.14 -9.92
N PHE A 208 -10.70 -0.29 -9.77
CA PHE A 208 -12.11 -0.69 -9.75
C PHE A 208 -12.57 -1.26 -11.10
N PHE A 209 -12.21 -0.62 -12.22
CA PHE A 209 -12.66 -1.01 -13.56
C PHE A 209 -11.71 -1.96 -14.31
N LYS A 210 -10.61 -2.41 -13.70
CA LYS A 210 -9.54 -3.18 -14.40
C LYS A 210 -10.02 -4.46 -15.09
N GLU A 211 -11.13 -5.05 -14.64
CA GLU A 211 -11.73 -6.25 -15.23
C GLU A 211 -12.80 -5.93 -16.30
N GLU A 212 -13.22 -4.67 -16.40
CA GLU A 212 -14.28 -4.21 -17.29
C GLU A 212 -13.71 -3.31 -18.40
N ARG A 213 -13.23 -3.90 -19.50
CA ARG A 213 -12.52 -3.19 -20.57
C ARG A 213 -13.21 -1.90 -21.04
N LEU A 214 -14.53 -1.94 -21.26
CA LEU A 214 -15.28 -0.77 -21.74
C LEU A 214 -15.31 0.36 -20.70
N ALA A 215 -15.52 0.02 -19.43
CA ALA A 215 -15.51 0.98 -18.33
C ALA A 215 -14.10 1.54 -18.12
N PHE A 216 -13.07 0.68 -18.18
CA PHE A 216 -11.67 1.07 -18.10
C PHE A 216 -11.28 2.05 -19.21
N ARG A 217 -11.66 1.76 -20.46
CA ARG A 217 -11.41 2.66 -21.61
C ARG A 217 -12.10 4.00 -21.41
N LYS A 218 -13.39 4.01 -21.03
CA LYS A 218 -14.15 5.24 -20.78
C LYS A 218 -13.48 6.09 -19.69
N HIS A 219 -13.01 5.44 -18.63
CA HIS A 219 -12.28 6.12 -17.55
C HIS A 219 -10.94 6.70 -18.02
N TRP A 220 -10.16 5.94 -18.82
CA TRP A 220 -8.93 6.43 -19.43
C TRP A 220 -9.15 7.68 -20.29
N GLU A 221 -10.18 7.68 -21.15
CA GLU A 221 -10.54 8.85 -21.95
C GLU A 221 -10.87 10.07 -21.09
N SER A 222 -11.64 9.87 -20.02
CA SER A 222 -11.96 10.96 -19.07
C SER A 222 -10.69 11.52 -18.43
N ALA A 223 -9.81 10.66 -17.92
CA ALA A 223 -8.60 11.06 -17.22
C ALA A 223 -7.63 11.85 -18.11
N LYS A 224 -7.49 11.48 -19.40
CA LYS A 224 -6.66 12.21 -20.37
C LYS A 224 -7.03 13.70 -20.48
N THR A 225 -8.31 14.00 -20.29
CA THR A 225 -8.86 15.35 -20.46
C THR A 225 -9.02 16.12 -19.14
N ASP A 226 -8.74 15.50 -18.00
CA ASP A 226 -8.97 16.11 -16.69
C ASP A 226 -8.07 17.34 -16.47
N PRO A 227 -8.66 18.53 -16.22
CA PRO A 227 -7.91 19.78 -16.09
C PRO A 227 -7.09 19.86 -14.79
N TYR A 228 -7.44 19.11 -13.75
CA TYR A 228 -6.76 19.11 -12.46
C TYR A 228 -5.52 18.21 -12.48
N LEU A 229 -5.54 17.10 -13.23
CA LEU A 229 -4.36 16.26 -13.38
C LEU A 229 -3.18 17.01 -14.02
N LYS A 230 -3.46 17.94 -14.93
CA LYS A 230 -2.43 18.80 -15.56
C LYS A 230 -1.76 19.79 -14.61
N GLN A 231 -2.36 20.02 -13.43
CA GLN A 231 -1.83 20.95 -12.42
C GLN A 231 -0.83 20.27 -11.48
N VAL A 232 -0.77 18.94 -11.45
CA VAL A 232 0.22 18.20 -10.65
C VAL A 232 1.54 18.23 -11.40
N THR A 233 2.58 18.81 -10.79
CA THR A 233 3.93 18.79 -11.37
C THR A 233 4.35 17.34 -11.61
N CYS A 234 5.07 17.10 -12.72
CA CYS A 234 5.51 15.78 -13.18
C CYS A 234 6.54 15.09 -12.25
N GLU A 235 6.65 15.49 -11.00
CA GLU A 235 7.49 14.83 -10.02
C GLU A 235 6.74 13.62 -9.47
N PHE A 236 7.37 12.44 -9.59
CA PHE A 236 6.87 11.21 -8.98
C PHE A 236 6.58 11.46 -7.49
N PRO A 237 5.38 11.12 -6.96
CA PRO A 237 4.37 10.21 -7.51
C PRO A 237 3.17 10.87 -8.25
N GLY A 238 3.31 12.05 -8.86
CA GLY A 238 2.26 12.78 -9.59
C GLY A 238 1.77 12.14 -10.91
N TYR A 239 1.39 12.96 -11.91
CA TYR A 239 0.93 12.50 -13.25
C TYR A 239 1.83 11.40 -13.88
N LEU A 240 3.12 11.43 -13.57
CA LEU A 240 4.11 10.41 -13.93
C LEU A 240 3.77 9.01 -13.40
N GLY A 241 3.55 8.88 -12.08
CA GLY A 241 3.29 7.59 -11.42
C GLY A 241 1.94 7.01 -11.85
N TYR A 242 0.99 7.90 -12.14
CA TYR A 242 -0.30 7.55 -12.70
C TYR A 242 -0.19 6.91 -14.09
N LEU A 243 0.52 7.53 -15.03
CA LEU A 243 0.67 6.99 -16.39
C LEU A 243 1.43 5.66 -16.44
N THR A 244 2.49 5.51 -15.65
CA THR A 244 3.21 4.23 -15.56
C THR A 244 2.34 3.13 -14.99
N SER A 245 1.57 3.40 -13.92
CA SER A 245 0.64 2.43 -13.35
C SER A 245 -0.45 2.00 -14.34
N PHE A 246 -0.99 2.96 -15.09
CA PHE A 246 -1.95 2.69 -16.17
C PHE A 246 -1.36 1.78 -17.25
N ALA A 247 -0.09 1.97 -17.62
CA ALA A 247 0.54 1.15 -18.65
C ALA A 247 0.74 -0.30 -18.18
N GLU A 248 1.16 -0.49 -16.92
CA GLU A 248 1.32 -1.82 -16.33
C GLU A 248 -0.01 -2.55 -16.19
N VAL A 249 -1.05 -1.89 -15.67
CA VAL A 249 -2.39 -2.49 -15.54
C VAL A 249 -2.97 -2.81 -16.92
N SER A 250 -2.86 -1.90 -17.89
CA SER A 250 -3.34 -2.16 -19.24
C SER A 250 -2.66 -3.37 -19.88
N LEU A 251 -1.34 -3.52 -19.69
CA LEU A 251 -0.61 -4.69 -20.16
C LEU A 251 -1.08 -5.97 -19.45
N GLN A 252 -1.19 -5.92 -18.11
CA GLN A 252 -1.57 -7.07 -17.29
C GLN A 252 -2.95 -7.63 -17.65
N TYR A 253 -3.91 -6.75 -17.98
CA TYR A 253 -5.28 -7.14 -18.32
C TYR A 253 -5.54 -7.25 -19.84
N GLY A 254 -4.49 -7.17 -20.67
CA GLY A 254 -4.58 -7.37 -22.12
C GLY A 254 -5.25 -6.22 -22.90
N PHE A 255 -5.27 -5.01 -22.33
CA PHE A 255 -5.76 -3.79 -22.98
C PHE A 255 -4.65 -3.14 -23.82
N PHE A 256 -4.15 -3.88 -24.81
CA PHE A 256 -2.97 -3.49 -25.59
C PHE A 256 -3.14 -2.16 -26.34
N ASP A 257 -4.35 -1.84 -26.82
CA ASP A 257 -4.64 -0.55 -27.47
C ASP A 257 -4.41 0.64 -26.53
N ILE A 258 -4.82 0.49 -25.26
CA ILE A 258 -4.62 1.51 -24.22
C ILE A 258 -3.15 1.55 -23.82
N CYS A 259 -2.50 0.39 -23.71
CA CYS A 259 -1.07 0.29 -23.40
C CYS A 259 -0.22 0.96 -24.48
N ASP A 260 -0.53 0.78 -25.76
CA ASP A 260 0.15 1.42 -26.91
C ASP A 260 0.05 2.95 -26.83
N GLU A 261 -1.15 3.48 -26.56
CA GLU A 261 -1.38 4.91 -26.35
C GLU A 261 -0.51 5.45 -25.19
N LEU A 262 -0.50 4.74 -24.07
CA LEU A 262 0.26 5.11 -22.88
C LEU A 262 1.77 5.08 -23.14
N VAL A 263 2.28 4.05 -23.80
CA VAL A 263 3.71 3.96 -24.19
C VAL A 263 4.08 5.11 -25.11
N THR A 264 3.22 5.45 -26.08
CA THR A 264 3.44 6.59 -26.97
C THR A 264 3.49 7.91 -26.20
N LEU A 265 2.58 8.11 -25.25
CA LEU A 265 2.57 9.29 -24.37
C LEU A 265 3.82 9.35 -23.49
N LEU A 266 4.23 8.23 -22.87
CA LEU A 266 5.44 8.15 -22.05
C LEU A 266 6.68 8.50 -22.89
N LYS A 267 6.82 7.94 -24.09
CA LYS A 267 7.93 8.25 -25.02
C LYS A 267 7.93 9.73 -25.42
N LYS A 268 6.78 10.26 -25.85
CA LYS A 268 6.63 11.67 -26.27
C LYS A 268 7.07 12.64 -25.18
N ASN A 269 6.74 12.33 -23.92
CA ASN A 269 7.06 13.15 -22.77
C ASN A 269 8.42 12.81 -22.13
N LYS A 270 9.22 11.91 -22.74
CA LYS A 270 10.52 11.43 -22.22
C LYS A 270 10.43 10.85 -20.80
N LEU A 271 9.34 10.14 -20.52
CA LEU A 271 9.05 9.54 -19.21
C LEU A 271 9.51 8.06 -19.16
N PRO A 272 9.84 7.53 -17.97
CA PRO A 272 10.23 6.13 -17.83
C PRO A 272 9.09 5.20 -18.21
N ILE A 273 9.41 4.17 -19.01
CA ILE A 273 8.48 3.09 -19.35
C ILE A 273 8.66 1.99 -18.30
N PRO A 274 7.58 1.42 -17.75
CA PRO A 274 7.70 0.36 -16.75
C PRO A 274 8.45 -0.86 -17.30
N PRO A 275 9.31 -1.53 -16.51
CA PRO A 275 10.15 -2.62 -17.02
C PRO A 275 9.38 -3.76 -17.70
N LYS A 276 8.23 -4.17 -17.15
CA LYS A 276 7.36 -5.20 -17.75
C LYS A 276 6.83 -4.78 -19.12
N VAL A 277 6.41 -3.52 -19.23
CA VAL A 277 5.93 -2.92 -20.49
C VAL A 277 7.08 -2.82 -21.49
N LYS A 278 8.25 -2.34 -21.06
CA LYS A 278 9.44 -2.26 -21.91
C LYS A 278 9.85 -3.63 -22.46
N ALA A 279 9.80 -4.68 -21.64
CA ALA A 279 10.12 -6.05 -22.06
C ALA A 279 9.14 -6.57 -23.13
N TYR A 280 7.85 -6.26 -23.00
CA TYR A 280 6.81 -6.69 -23.96
C TYR A 280 6.97 -6.01 -25.32
N TYR A 281 7.24 -4.70 -25.35
CA TYR A 281 7.32 -3.92 -26.59
C TYR A 281 8.67 -3.99 -27.32
N GLY A 282 9.62 -4.78 -26.82
CA GLY A 282 11.00 -4.79 -27.29
C GLY A 282 11.73 -3.52 -26.85
N GLY A 283 12.82 -3.71 -26.11
CA GLY A 283 13.68 -2.62 -25.64
C GLY A 283 14.30 -1.81 -26.78
#